data_AF-A0A2V6Q099-F1
#
_entry.id   AF-A0A2V6Q099-F1
#
_cell.length_a   1.000
_cell.length_b   1.000
_cell.length_c   1.000
_cell.angle_alpha   90.00
_cell.angle_beta   90.00
_cell.angle_gamma   90.00
#
_symmetry.space_group_name_H-M   'P 1'
#
loop_
_entity.id
_entity.type
_entity.pdbx_description
1 polymer ?
#
loop_
_entity_poly.entity_id
_entity_poly.type
_entity_poly.pdbx_seq_one_letter_code
_entity_poly.pdbx_strand_id
1 'polypeptide(L)' 'MPRMSEPAATSREADALFELVRGRYGDRLTPEQLESVRRGVAAIVEHAAALRAVRLDNADEPVQRFVPFRADE' A
#
# COMPACT_ATOMS: atom_id res chain seq x y z
N MET A 1 3.15 25.95 -1.82
CA MET A 1 3.96 25.18 -2.79
C MET A 1 4.31 23.85 -2.12
N PRO A 2 3.71 22.71 -2.50
CA PRO A 2 4.15 21.44 -1.94
C PRO A 2 5.58 21.17 -2.45
N ARG A 3 6.41 20.65 -1.56
CA ARG A 3 7.85 20.49 -1.77
C ARG A 3 8.09 19.30 -2.70
N MET A 4 8.79 19.52 -3.82
CA MET A 4 9.20 18.50 -4.81
C MET A 4 10.21 17.45 -4.27
N SER A 5 10.13 17.07 -2.99
CA SER A 5 10.98 16.04 -2.37
C SER A 5 10.33 14.64 -2.33
N GLU A 6 9.12 14.49 -2.86
CA GLU A 6 8.30 13.27 -2.80
C GLU A 6 8.81 12.07 -3.62
N PRO A 7 9.32 12.18 -4.87
CA PRO A 7 9.58 10.99 -5.70
C PRO A 7 10.69 10.10 -5.13
N ALA A 8 11.72 10.70 -4.52
CA ALA A 8 12.80 9.96 -3.87
C ALA A 8 12.36 9.31 -2.55
N ALA A 9 11.36 9.86 -1.86
CA ALA A 9 10.81 9.28 -0.64
C ALA A 9 9.94 8.06 -0.96
N THR A 10 9.05 8.18 -1.95
CA THR A 10 8.20 7.09 -2.47
C THR A 10 9.04 5.93 -2.98
N SER A 11 10.13 6.20 -3.72
CA SER A 11 11.05 5.14 -4.19
C SER A 11 11.69 4.38 -3.03
N ARG A 12 12.17 5.08 -1.98
CA ARG A 12 12.76 4.43 -0.80
C ARG A 12 11.75 3.60 -0.02
N GLU A 13 10.50 4.07 0.08
CA GLU A 13 9.40 3.32 0.72
C GLU A 13 9.10 2.03 -0.07
N ALA A 14 9.03 2.12 -1.41
CA ALA A 14 8.81 0.96 -2.27
C ALA A 14 9.93 -0.08 -2.17
N ASP A 15 11.19 0.35 -2.16
CA ASP A 15 12.34 -0.56 -2.03
C ASP A 15 12.33 -1.28 -0.67
N ALA A 16 12.08 -0.55 0.42
CA ALA A 16 12.01 -1.13 1.76
C ALA A 16 10.86 -2.14 1.90
N LEU A 17 9.68 -1.83 1.34
CA LEU A 17 8.54 -2.73 1.34
C LEU A 17 8.77 -3.95 0.44
N PHE A 18 9.44 -3.78 -0.71
CA PHE A 18 9.81 -4.89 -1.56
C PHE A 18 10.76 -5.87 -0.85
N GLU A 19 11.78 -5.38 -0.15
CA GLU A 19 12.70 -6.24 0.61
C GLU A 19 11.98 -6.99 1.75
N LEU A 20 10.97 -6.38 2.39
CA LEU A 20 10.12 -7.05 3.37
C LEU A 20 9.34 -8.21 2.74
N VAL A 21 8.74 -8.01 1.56
CA VAL A 21 8.00 -9.06 0.84
C VAL A 21 8.95 -10.15 0.36
N ARG A 22 10.10 -9.77 -0.21
CA ARG A 22 11.14 -10.71 -0.66
C ARG A 22 11.66 -11.56 0.49
N GLY A 23 11.91 -10.97 1.66
CA GLY A 23 12.36 -11.70 2.84
C GLY A 23 11.34 -12.71 3.38
N ARG A 24 10.04 -12.47 3.19
CA ARG A 24 8.96 -13.35 3.68
C ARG A 24 8.54 -14.44 2.69
N TYR A 25 8.63 -14.16 1.40
CA TYR A 25 8.02 -15.00 0.36
C TYR A 25 8.94 -15.28 -0.85
N GLY A 26 10.16 -14.72 -0.88
CA GLY A 26 11.04 -14.81 -2.04
C GLY A 26 11.52 -16.22 -2.37
N ASP A 27 11.51 -17.13 -1.39
CA ASP A 27 11.81 -18.56 -1.55
C ASP A 27 10.74 -19.31 -2.39
N ARG A 28 9.54 -18.74 -2.53
CA ARG A 28 8.40 -19.32 -3.26
C ARG A 28 8.20 -18.73 -4.64
N LEU A 29 9.04 -17.77 -5.05
CA LEU A 29 8.85 -16.99 -6.25
C LEU A 29 10.01 -17.20 -7.23
N THR A 30 9.68 -17.33 -8.51
CA THR A 30 10.70 -17.25 -9.57
C THR A 30 11.23 -15.82 -9.67
N PRO A 31 12.40 -15.62 -10.30
CA PRO A 31 12.94 -14.27 -10.55
C PRO A 31 11.95 -13.34 -11.27
N GLU A 32 11.20 -13.88 -12.24
CA GLU A 32 10.21 -13.12 -13.01
C GLU A 32 9.01 -12.70 -12.15
N GLN A 33 8.55 -13.60 -11.27
CA GLN A 33 7.49 -13.30 -10.31
C GLN A 33 7.96 -12.27 -9.29
N LEU A 34 9.20 -12.37 -8.82
CA LEU A 34 9.77 -11.42 -7.88
C LEU A 34 9.89 -10.02 -8.50
N GLU A 35 10.27 -9.93 -9.76
CA GLU A 35 10.30 -8.67 -10.49
C GLU A 35 8.89 -8.10 -10.74
N SER A 36 7.90 -8.96 -10.97
CA SER A 36 6.49 -8.56 -10.99
C SER A 36 6.03 -7.98 -9.64
N VAL A 37 6.41 -8.63 -8.53
CA VAL A 37 6.13 -8.14 -7.17
C VAL A 37 6.78 -6.78 -6.93
N ARG A 38 8.02 -6.57 -7.35
CA ARG A 38 8.71 -5.26 -7.24
C ARG A 38 7.89 -4.16 -7.90
N ARG A 39 7.45 -4.36 -9.16
CA ARG A 39 6.60 -3.40 -9.88
C ARG A 39 5.27 -3.18 -9.19
N GLY A 40 4.64 -4.25 -8.68
CA GLY A 40 3.39 -4.17 -7.94
C GLY A 40 3.51 -3.34 -6.66
N VAL A 41 4.57 -3.55 -5.88
CA VAL A 41 4.84 -2.77 -4.67
C VAL A 41 5.03 -1.29 -5.01
N ALA A 42 5.83 -0.97 -6.04
CA ALA A 42 6.02 0.41 -6.48
C ALA A 42 4.70 1.11 -6.84
N ALA A 43 3.83 0.44 -7.62
CA ALA A 43 2.51 0.97 -7.97
C ALA A 43 1.61 1.16 -6.75
N ILE A 44 1.61 0.22 -5.80
CA ILE A 44 0.83 0.33 -4.55
C ILE A 44 1.29 1.53 -3.73
N VAL A 45 2.59 1.77 -3.61
CA VAL A 45 3.12 2.91 -2.85
C VAL A 45 2.74 4.24 -3.51
N GLU A 46 2.79 4.31 -4.85
CA GLU A 46 2.31 5.48 -5.59
C GLU A 46 0.81 5.74 -5.33
N HIS A 47 -0.02 4.71 -5.45
CA HIS A 47 -1.45 4.81 -5.17
C HIS A 47 -1.74 5.18 -3.71
N ALA A 48 -0.98 4.62 -2.77
CA ALA A 48 -1.10 4.96 -1.35
C ALA A 48 -0.73 6.43 -1.09
N ALA A 49 0.30 6.96 -1.76
CA ALA A 49 0.64 8.38 -1.69
C ALA A 49 -0.50 9.27 -2.20
N ALA A 50 -1.13 8.89 -3.31
CA ALA A 50 -2.29 9.59 -3.85
C ALA A 50 -3.49 9.56 -2.89
N LEU A 51 -3.78 8.39 -2.27
CA LEU A 51 -4.84 8.26 -1.28
C LEU A 51 -4.56 9.09 -0.02
N ARG A 52 -3.31 9.11 0.47
CA ARG A 52 -2.89 9.91 1.63
C ARG A 52 -2.98 11.42 1.40
N ALA A 53 -3.01 11.87 0.15
CA ALA A 53 -3.20 13.28 -0.19
C ALA A 53 -4.66 13.74 -0.02
N VAL A 54 -5.61 12.81 0.09
CA VAL A 54 -7.02 13.13 0.37
C VAL A 54 -7.17 13.51 1.84
N ARG A 55 -7.67 14.72 2.09
CA ARG A 55 -7.97 15.17 3.45
C ARG A 55 -9.34 14.63 3.87
N LEU A 56 -9.35 13.94 5.00
CA LEU A 56 -10.56 13.43 5.66
C LEU A 56 -10.89 14.29 6.89
N ASP A 57 -12.18 14.45 7.17
CA ASP A 57 -12.70 14.90 8.45
C ASP A 57 -12.91 13.67 9.37
N ASN A 58 -12.99 13.90 10.68
CA ASN A 58 -13.28 12.84 11.65
C ASN A 58 -14.67 12.22 11.45
N ALA A 59 -15.58 12.93 10.76
CA ALA A 59 -16.90 12.43 10.40
C ALA A 59 -16.89 11.53 9.16
N ASP A 60 -15.76 11.42 8.43
CA ASP A 60 -15.66 10.53 7.27
C ASP A 60 -15.51 9.08 7.74
N GLU A 61 -16.62 8.34 7.71
CA GLU A 61 -16.66 6.93 8.09
C GLU A 61 -16.21 5.99 6.95
N PRO A 62 -15.70 4.78 7.27
CA PRO A 62 -15.50 3.74 6.27
C PRO A 62 -16.79 3.42 5.50
N VAL A 63 -16.68 3.18 4.19
CA VAL A 63 -17.83 2.85 3.31
C VAL A 63 -18.63 1.65 3.83
N GLN A 64 -17.95 0.66 4.40
CA GLN A 64 -18.57 -0.48 5.04
C GLN A 64 -18.56 -0.28 6.55
N ARG A 65 -19.75 -0.02 7.10
CA ARG A 65 -19.95 -0.01 8.54
C ARG A 65 -19.91 -1.44 9.05
N PHE A 66 -19.16 -1.66 10.13
CA PHE A 66 -19.19 -2.94 10.83
C PHE A 66 -20.61 -3.21 11.36
N VAL A 67 -21.20 -4.34 10.97
CA VAL A 67 -22.45 -4.86 11.52
C VAL A 67 -22.12 -6.17 12.23
N PRO A 68 -22.28 -6.24 13.56
CA PRO A 68 -22.07 -7.49 14.27
C PRO A 68 -23.12 -8.51 13.82
N PHE A 69 -22.69 -9.75 13.59
CA PHE A 69 -23.60 -10.86 13.35
C PHE A 69 -24.51 -11.06 14.56
N ARG A 70 -25.81 -11.17 14.31
CA ARG A 70 -26.82 -11.59 15.29
C ARG A 70 -27.54 -12.80 14.72
N ALA A 71 -27.65 -13.87 15.52
CA ALA A 71 -28.25 -15.13 15.08
C ALA A 71 -29.78 -15.06 14.98
N ASP A 72 -30.39 -14.02 15.55
CA ASP A 72 -31.84 -13.91 15.77
C ASP A 72 -32.53 -12.89 14.83
N GLU A 73 -31.84 -12.43 13.77
CA GLU A 73 -32.39 -11.61 12.67
C GLU A 73 -32.26 -12.33 11.32
#